data_AF-A0A6N7YJ06-F1
#
_entry.id   AF-A0A6N7YJ06-F1
#
_cell.length_a   1.000
_cell.length_b   1.000
_cell.length_c   1.000
_cell.angle_alpha   90.00
_cell.angle_beta   90.00
_cell.angle_gamma   90.00
#
_symmetry.space_group_name_H-M   'P 1'
#
loop_
_entity.id
_entity.type
_entity.pdbx_description
1 polymer ?
#
loop_
_entity_poly.entity_id
_entity_poly.type
_entity_poly.pdbx_seq_one_letter_code
_entity_poly.pdbx_strand_id
1 'polypeptide(L)'
;MHTDSTKLTDTAKLLKECDAGTKMAISSINEILEKVENPKLNEILTLSRNAHEQLESEIHSLLNYHEEEQKEPDPIAKGMSFIKTNFKMGMNESDTTVAELITDGCNMGIKSLNKYLNQYKMADEISKKVTEKLIRLEEDLRKDLRIYL
;
A
#
# COMPACT_ATOMS: atom_id res chain seq x y z
N MET A 1 3.31 -11.59 -30.05
CA MET A 1 2.59 -10.38 -30.50
C MET A 1 1.37 -10.07 -29.63
N HIS A 2 0.32 -10.89 -29.55
CA HIS A 2 -0.83 -10.60 -28.65
C HIS A 2 -0.46 -10.76 -27.15
N THR A 3 0.33 -11.79 -26.82
CA THR A 3 0.73 -12.12 -25.44
C THR A 3 1.64 -11.06 -24.78
N ASP A 4 2.51 -10.42 -25.56
CA ASP A 4 3.50 -9.47 -25.06
C ASP A 4 2.85 -8.13 -24.67
N SER A 5 1.86 -7.68 -25.47
CA SER A 5 1.10 -6.45 -25.19
C SER A 5 0.19 -6.60 -23.96
N THR A 6 -0.46 -7.77 -23.79
CA THR A 6 -1.27 -8.05 -22.59
C THR A 6 -0.42 -8.13 -21.33
N LYS A 7 0.78 -8.73 -21.41
CA LYS A 7 1.74 -8.76 -20.29
C LYS A 7 2.14 -7.36 -19.84
N LEU A 8 2.53 -6.48 -20.76
CA LEU A 8 2.91 -5.10 -20.45
C LEU A 8 1.75 -4.30 -19.82
N THR A 9 0.54 -4.52 -20.32
CA THR A 9 -0.68 -3.88 -19.80
C THR A 9 -1.00 -4.35 -18.38
N ASP A 10 -0.95 -5.66 -18.12
CA ASP A 10 -1.21 -6.22 -16.78
C ASP A 10 -0.15 -5.77 -15.77
N THR A 11 1.12 -5.76 -16.17
CA THR A 11 2.24 -5.25 -15.37
C THR A 11 2.02 -3.80 -14.96
N ALA A 12 1.76 -2.90 -15.92
CA ALA A 12 1.59 -1.49 -15.64
C ALA A 12 0.39 -1.24 -14.71
N LYS A 13 -0.73 -1.95 -14.93
CA LYS A 13 -1.91 -1.85 -14.06
C LYS A 13 -1.62 -2.36 -12.65
N LEU A 14 -0.99 -3.52 -12.51
CA LEU A 14 -0.63 -4.07 -11.20
C LEU A 14 0.28 -3.11 -10.42
N LEU A 15 1.29 -2.54 -11.07
CA LEU A 15 2.21 -1.59 -10.43
C LEU A 15 1.51 -0.28 -10.04
N LYS A 16 0.61 0.27 -10.89
CA LYS A 16 -0.17 1.47 -10.55
C LYS A 16 -1.07 1.26 -9.32
N GLU A 17 -1.67 0.09 -9.19
CA GLU A 17 -2.45 -0.26 -7.99
C GLU A 17 -1.57 -0.38 -6.74
N CYS A 18 -0.37 -0.98 -6.87
CA CYS A 18 0.59 -1.07 -5.77
C CYS A 18 1.11 0.32 -5.35
N ASP A 19 1.41 1.19 -6.31
CA ASP A 19 1.82 2.58 -6.07
C ASP A 19 0.75 3.35 -5.29
N ALA A 20 -0.50 3.28 -5.74
CA ALA A 20 -1.63 3.90 -5.06
C ALA A 20 -1.82 3.36 -3.64
N GLY A 21 -1.76 2.03 -3.46
CA GLY A 21 -1.86 1.38 -2.14
C GLY A 21 -0.74 1.81 -1.19
N THR A 22 0.50 1.87 -1.67
CA THR A 22 1.66 2.23 -0.85
C THR A 22 1.61 3.70 -0.42
N LYS A 23 1.28 4.62 -1.34
CA LYS A 23 1.07 6.04 -1.03
C LYS A 23 -0.06 6.25 -0.01
N MET A 24 -1.12 5.47 -0.14
CA MET A 24 -2.24 5.50 0.79
C MET A 24 -1.82 5.02 2.18
N ALA A 25 -1.05 3.93 2.29
CA ALA A 25 -0.50 3.45 3.55
C ALA A 25 0.41 4.51 4.21
N ILE A 26 1.36 5.07 3.46
CA ILE A 26 2.28 6.12 3.95
C ILE A 26 1.51 7.34 4.46
N SER A 27 0.55 7.84 3.67
CA SER A 27 -0.27 8.99 4.06
C SER A 27 -1.10 8.70 5.31
N SER A 28 -1.68 7.49 5.40
CA SER A 28 -2.47 7.06 6.55
C SER A 28 -1.61 7.00 7.81
N ILE A 29 -0.44 6.37 7.74
CA ILE A 29 0.46 6.27 8.89
C ILE A 29 0.96 7.66 9.33
N ASN A 30 1.34 8.53 8.40
CA ASN A 30 1.76 9.90 8.74
C ASN A 30 0.66 10.71 9.44
N GLU A 31 -0.59 10.58 9.01
CA GLU A 31 -1.72 11.29 9.64
C GLU A 31 -2.00 10.82 11.07
N ILE A 32 -1.68 9.56 11.40
CA ILE A 32 -1.98 8.99 12.72
C ILE A 32 -0.79 9.05 13.68
N LEU A 33 0.45 9.11 13.17
CA LEU A 33 1.67 9.10 14.00
C LEU A 33 1.70 10.21 15.05
N GLU A 34 1.17 11.40 14.74
CA GLU A 34 1.09 12.53 15.67
C GLU A 34 0.12 12.29 16.84
N LYS A 35 -0.76 11.29 16.73
CA LYS A 35 -1.80 10.95 17.71
C LYS A 35 -1.46 9.75 18.58
N VAL A 36 -0.33 9.10 18.32
CA VAL A 36 0.08 7.88 19.02
C VAL A 36 0.76 8.26 20.32
N GLU A 37 0.22 7.80 21.44
CA GLU A 37 0.77 8.06 22.77
C GLU A 37 1.82 7.00 23.15
N ASN A 38 1.61 5.75 22.77
CA ASN A 38 2.52 4.64 23.09
C ASN A 38 3.79 4.71 22.22
N PRO A 39 4.99 4.88 22.81
CA PRO A 39 6.23 5.00 22.04
C PRO A 39 6.56 3.79 21.18
N LYS A 40 6.18 2.59 21.63
CA LYS A 40 6.42 1.35 20.88
C LYS A 40 5.46 1.21 19.70
N LEU A 41 4.21 1.65 19.84
CA LEU A 41 3.28 1.71 18.71
C LEU A 41 3.78 2.72 17.67
N ASN A 42 4.29 3.87 18.13
CA ASN A 42 4.86 4.89 17.25
C ASN A 42 6.07 4.34 16.47
N GLU A 43 6.95 3.59 17.14
CA GLU A 43 8.10 2.93 16.51
C GLU A 43 7.66 1.91 15.45
N ILE A 44 6.70 1.02 15.76
CA ILE A 44 6.15 0.03 14.83
C ILE A 44 5.59 0.72 13.57
N LEU A 45 4.77 1.75 13.76
CA LEU A 45 4.17 2.49 12.66
C LEU A 45 5.23 3.23 11.82
N THR A 46 6.23 3.84 12.47
CA THR A 46 7.34 4.51 11.79
C THR A 46 8.17 3.54 10.95
N LEU A 47 8.52 2.36 11.50
CA LEU A 47 9.24 1.33 10.76
C LEU A 47 8.44 0.83 9.57
N SER A 48 7.15 0.58 9.75
CA SER A 48 6.25 0.18 8.67
C SER A 48 6.18 1.25 7.59
N ARG A 49 5.96 2.53 7.94
CA ARG A 49 5.96 3.63 6.96
C ARG A 49 7.25 3.69 6.16
N ASN A 50 8.40 3.61 6.81
CA ASN A 50 9.70 3.66 6.12
C ASN A 50 9.88 2.49 5.16
N ALA A 51 9.41 1.29 5.52
CA ALA A 51 9.43 0.12 4.64
C ALA A 51 8.50 0.31 3.42
N HIS A 52 7.32 0.94 3.61
CA HIS A 52 6.43 1.32 2.53
C HIS A 52 7.07 2.38 1.61
N GLU A 53 7.75 3.40 2.14
CA GLU A 53 8.47 4.41 1.34
C GLU A 53 9.58 3.79 0.47
N GLN A 54 10.32 2.83 1.01
CA GLN A 54 11.33 2.09 0.25
C GLN A 54 10.69 1.27 -0.88
N LEU A 55 9.57 0.61 -0.62
CA LEU A 55 8.88 -0.19 -1.63
C LEU A 55 8.19 0.69 -2.68
N GLU A 56 7.67 1.86 -2.30
CA GLU A 56 7.11 2.87 -3.22
C GLU A 56 8.18 3.34 -4.22
N SER A 57 9.41 3.56 -3.75
CA SER A 57 10.55 3.90 -4.61
C SER A 57 10.89 2.78 -5.61
N GLU A 58 10.83 1.51 -5.18
CA GLU A 58 11.02 0.34 -6.07
C GLU A 58 9.89 0.27 -7.12
N ILE A 59 8.63 0.42 -6.71
CA ILE A 59 7.46 0.42 -7.59
C ILE A 59 7.53 1.55 -8.62
N HIS A 60 7.85 2.76 -8.19
CA HIS A 60 7.96 3.92 -9.06
C HIS A 60 9.10 3.76 -10.07
N SER A 61 10.23 3.16 -9.67
CA SER A 61 11.33 2.84 -10.60
C SER A 61 10.89 1.85 -11.67
N LEU A 62 10.11 0.82 -11.31
CA LEU A 62 9.55 -0.14 -12.26
C LEU A 62 8.52 0.51 -13.20
N LEU A 63 7.66 1.38 -12.67
CA LEU A 63 6.70 2.14 -13.49
C LEU A 63 7.42 2.99 -14.53
N ASN A 64 8.45 3.74 -14.13
CA ASN A 64 9.22 4.59 -15.05
C ASN A 64 9.90 3.75 -16.14
N TYR A 65 10.49 2.61 -15.77
CA TYR A 65 11.06 1.68 -16.74
C TYR A 65 10.02 1.22 -17.79
N HIS A 66 8.82 0.88 -17.34
CA HIS A 66 7.74 0.44 -18.23
C HIS A 66 7.08 1.58 -19.01
N GLU A 67 7.00 2.80 -18.48
CA GLU A 67 6.49 3.98 -19.16
C GLU A 67 7.43 4.44 -20.28
N GLU A 68 8.76 4.36 -20.06
CA GLU A 68 9.75 4.58 -21.11
C GLU A 68 9.62 3.56 -22.25
N GLU A 69 9.28 2.31 -21.93
CA GLU A 69 8.96 1.27 -22.92
C GLU A 69 7.60 1.49 -23.63
N GLN A 70 6.66 2.24 -23.04
CA GLN A 70 5.25 2.28 -23.47
C GLN A 70 4.73 3.63 -24.00
N LYS A 71 5.41 4.76 -23.78
CA LYS A 71 5.07 6.12 -24.28
C LYS A 71 3.58 6.35 -24.61
N GLU A 72 2.70 6.35 -23.61
CA GLU A 72 1.49 7.18 -23.57
C GLU A 72 1.19 7.59 -22.11
N PRO A 73 0.83 8.87 -21.85
CA PRO A 73 0.61 9.36 -20.50
C PRO A 73 -0.84 9.09 -20.05
N ASP A 74 -1.01 8.66 -18.80
CA ASP A 74 -2.32 8.67 -18.13
C ASP A 74 -2.20 9.45 -16.81
N PRO A 75 -3.20 10.27 -16.43
CA PRO A 75 -3.08 11.20 -15.31
C PRO A 75 -3.21 10.47 -13.97
N ILE A 76 -2.21 10.66 -13.10
CA ILE A 76 -2.20 10.17 -11.73
C ILE A 76 -3.34 10.85 -10.93
N ALA A 77 -4.22 10.04 -10.36
CA ALA A 77 -5.24 10.51 -9.42
C ALA A 77 -4.59 10.87 -8.08
N LYS A 78 -4.86 12.10 -7.59
CA LYS A 78 -4.52 12.50 -6.21
C LYS A 78 -5.46 11.80 -5.23
N GLY A 79 -4.92 10.90 -4.40
CA GLY A 79 -5.68 10.11 -3.44
C GLY A 79 -6.25 10.93 -2.27
N MET A 80 -7.47 10.60 -1.86
CA MET A 80 -8.02 10.97 -0.54
C MET A 80 -7.57 9.91 0.48
N SER A 81 -7.12 10.34 1.67
CA SER A 81 -6.76 9.43 2.77
C SER A 81 -8.00 8.73 3.33
N PHE A 82 -7.94 7.41 3.48
CA PHE A 82 -9.02 6.61 4.07
C PHE A 82 -9.19 6.87 5.57
N ILE A 83 -8.12 7.25 6.27
CA ILE A 83 -8.21 7.65 7.68
C ILE A 83 -9.16 8.85 7.82
N LYS A 84 -9.06 9.88 6.97
CA LYS A 84 -9.96 11.04 7.04
C LYS A 84 -11.44 10.69 6.90
N THR A 85 -11.76 9.59 6.22
CA THR A 85 -13.15 9.11 6.08
C THR A 85 -13.63 8.44 7.37
N ASN A 86 -12.79 7.60 7.99
CA ASN A 86 -13.19 6.85 9.19
C ASN A 86 -13.03 7.64 10.49
N PHE A 87 -12.06 8.55 10.55
CA PHE A 87 -11.74 9.34 11.75
C PHE A 87 -12.78 10.44 12.05
N LYS A 88 -13.59 10.85 11.06
CA LYS A 88 -14.63 11.89 11.25
C LYS A 88 -15.81 11.45 12.15
N MET A 89 -15.85 10.20 12.61
CA MET A 89 -16.88 9.69 13.51
C MET A 89 -16.38 9.53 14.96
N GLY A 90 -16.10 10.64 15.66
CA GLY A 90 -16.13 10.72 17.13
C GLY A 90 -15.42 9.62 17.95
N MET A 91 -14.38 8.98 17.44
CA MET A 91 -13.64 7.94 18.17
C MET A 91 -12.61 8.60 19.10
N ASN A 92 -12.46 8.04 20.31
CA ASN A 92 -11.41 8.43 21.24
C ASN A 92 -10.03 8.24 20.58
N GLU A 93 -9.17 9.25 20.68
CA GLU A 93 -7.80 9.24 20.16
C GLU A 93 -6.89 8.37 21.05
N SER A 94 -7.18 7.07 21.15
CA SER A 94 -6.37 6.11 21.91
C SER A 94 -5.54 5.24 20.98
N ASP A 95 -4.44 4.69 21.51
CA ASP A 95 -3.59 3.74 20.79
C ASP A 95 -4.36 2.50 20.29
N THR A 96 -5.40 2.07 21.01
CA THR A 96 -6.30 0.98 20.57
C THR A 96 -7.08 1.38 19.32
N THR A 97 -7.70 2.57 19.29
CA THR A 97 -8.39 3.10 18.11
C THR A 97 -7.43 3.19 16.91
N VAL A 98 -6.20 3.65 17.15
CA VAL A 98 -5.16 3.71 16.11
C VAL A 98 -4.84 2.32 15.58
N ALA A 99 -4.59 1.36 16.47
CA ALA A 99 -4.28 -0.01 16.09
C ALA A 99 -5.43 -0.68 15.31
N GLU A 100 -6.68 -0.43 15.70
CA GLU A 100 -7.88 -0.91 14.99
C GLU A 100 -7.95 -0.34 13.57
N LEU A 101 -7.82 0.99 13.42
CA LEU A 101 -7.91 1.66 12.13
C LEU A 101 -6.82 1.20 11.15
N ILE A 102 -5.59 1.06 11.63
CA ILE A 102 -4.48 0.59 10.79
C ILE A 102 -4.66 -0.90 10.47
N THR A 103 -5.10 -1.72 11.43
CA THR A 103 -5.40 -3.14 11.20
C THR A 103 -6.45 -3.34 10.11
N ASP A 104 -7.52 -2.53 10.12
CA ASP A 104 -8.55 -2.54 9.08
C ASP A 104 -7.98 -2.11 7.73
N GLY A 105 -7.14 -1.08 7.72
CA GLY A 105 -6.33 -0.67 6.57
C GLY A 105 -5.56 -1.84 5.94
N CYS A 106 -4.74 -2.52 6.75
CA CYS A 106 -3.96 -3.68 6.31
C CYS A 106 -4.84 -4.79 5.76
N ASN A 107 -5.95 -5.12 6.42
CA ASN A 107 -6.87 -6.16 5.96
C ASN A 107 -7.46 -5.84 4.57
N MET A 108 -7.83 -4.58 4.32
CA MET A 108 -8.30 -4.15 3.01
C MET A 108 -7.18 -4.14 1.96
N GLY A 109 -5.97 -3.72 2.34
CA GLY A 109 -4.78 -3.76 1.50
C GLY A 109 -4.48 -5.18 1.04
N ILE A 110 -4.31 -6.11 1.97
CA ILE A 110 -4.05 -7.54 1.70
C ILE A 110 -5.11 -8.11 0.76
N LYS A 111 -6.39 -7.84 1.03
CA LYS A 111 -7.50 -8.33 0.18
C LYS A 111 -7.40 -7.77 -1.24
N SER A 112 -7.17 -6.47 -1.38
CA SER A 112 -7.10 -5.80 -2.69
C SER A 112 -5.89 -6.26 -3.49
N LEU A 113 -4.72 -6.37 -2.87
CA LEU A 113 -3.48 -6.82 -3.52
C LEU A 113 -3.60 -8.27 -4.01
N ASN A 114 -4.17 -9.17 -3.20
CA ASN A 114 -4.45 -10.54 -3.63
C ASN A 114 -5.45 -10.59 -4.79
N LYS A 115 -6.46 -9.70 -4.80
CA LYS A 115 -7.39 -9.59 -5.94
C LYS A 115 -6.64 -9.14 -7.20
N TYR A 116 -5.72 -8.17 -7.09
CA TYR A 116 -4.93 -7.68 -8.23
C TYR A 116 -3.98 -8.75 -8.79
N LEU A 117 -3.31 -9.54 -7.95
CA LEU A 117 -2.52 -10.70 -8.42
C LEU A 117 -3.37 -11.71 -9.20
N ASN A 118 -4.60 -11.94 -8.77
CA ASN A 118 -5.54 -12.82 -9.47
C ASN A 118 -6.11 -12.23 -10.75
N GLN A 119 -6.24 -10.90 -10.82
CA GLN A 119 -6.79 -10.18 -11.96
C GLN A 119 -5.73 -10.00 -13.07
N TYR A 120 -4.51 -9.62 -12.70
CA TYR A 120 -3.41 -9.31 -13.61
C TYR A 120 -2.43 -10.49 -13.76
N LYS A 121 -2.97 -11.66 -14.14
CA LYS A 121 -2.20 -12.92 -14.16
C LYS A 121 -1.01 -12.90 -15.11
N MET A 122 -1.07 -12.06 -16.15
CA MET A 122 -0.01 -11.97 -17.15
C MET A 122 1.09 -10.97 -16.76
N ALA A 123 0.94 -10.25 -15.64
CA ALA A 123 1.99 -9.38 -15.14
C ALA A 123 3.31 -10.15 -15.01
N ASP A 124 4.41 -9.45 -15.26
CA ASP A 124 5.74 -9.99 -15.13
C ASP A 124 6.06 -10.42 -13.68
N GLU A 125 7.04 -11.31 -13.56
CA GLU A 125 7.40 -11.92 -12.29
C GLU A 125 8.05 -10.95 -11.30
N ILE A 126 8.68 -9.86 -11.77
CA ILE A 126 9.26 -8.84 -10.89
C ILE A 126 8.13 -8.05 -10.24
N SER A 127 7.16 -7.57 -11.03
CA SER A 127 6.00 -6.84 -10.53
C SER A 127 5.17 -7.67 -9.55
N LYS A 128 4.92 -8.95 -9.85
CA LYS A 128 4.23 -9.86 -8.92
C LYS A 128 4.98 -10.02 -7.60
N LYS A 129 6.31 -10.18 -7.63
CA LYS A 129 7.13 -10.27 -6.41
C LYS A 129 7.07 -8.99 -5.59
N VAL A 130 7.03 -7.82 -6.23
CA VAL A 130 6.86 -6.54 -5.53
C VAL A 130 5.49 -6.46 -4.86
N THR A 131 4.42 -6.89 -5.53
CA THR A 131 3.09 -7.00 -4.90
C THR A 131 3.09 -7.97 -3.72
N GLU A 132 3.75 -9.11 -3.83
CA GLU A 132 3.90 -10.07 -2.72
C GLU A 132 4.70 -9.49 -1.55
N LYS A 133 5.74 -8.69 -1.80
CA LYS A 133 6.45 -7.94 -0.75
C LYS A 133 5.50 -6.98 -0.04
N LEU A 134 4.68 -6.22 -0.77
CA LEU A 134 3.71 -5.30 -0.18
C LEU A 134 2.69 -6.04 0.69
N ILE A 135 2.15 -7.17 0.21
CA ILE A 135 1.26 -8.02 1.01
C ILE A 135 1.92 -8.44 2.34
N ARG A 136 3.20 -8.84 2.31
CA ARG A 136 3.93 -9.23 3.52
C ARG A 136 4.10 -8.06 4.50
N LEU A 137 4.40 -6.85 4.00
CA LEU A 137 4.47 -5.67 4.87
C LEU A 137 3.15 -5.41 5.61
N GLU A 138 2.03 -5.53 4.91
CA GLU A 138 0.69 -5.38 5.50
C GLU A 138 0.37 -6.51 6.50
N GLU A 139 0.76 -7.75 6.20
CA GLU A 139 0.59 -8.89 7.10
C GLU A 139 1.41 -8.78 8.38
N ASP A 140 2.67 -8.33 8.26
CA ASP A 140 3.60 -8.13 9.37
C ASP A 140 3.13 -6.96 10.26
N LEU A 141 2.78 -5.81 9.66
CA LEU A 141 2.23 -4.69 10.42
C LEU A 141 0.96 -5.09 11.17
N ARG A 142 0.01 -5.75 10.49
CA ARG A 142 -1.20 -6.27 11.13
C ARG A 142 -0.88 -7.20 12.30
N LYS A 143 0.14 -8.05 12.16
CA LYS A 143 0.54 -8.99 13.23
C LYS A 143 1.12 -8.24 14.43
N ASP A 144 1.94 -7.23 14.20
CA ASP A 144 2.58 -6.44 15.25
C ASP A 144 1.57 -5.57 16.02
N LEU A 145 0.50 -5.13 15.36
CA LEU A 145 -0.56 -4.33 15.99
C LEU A 145 -1.48 -5.14 16.93
N ARG A 146 -1.49 -6.47 16.86
CA ARG A 146 -2.42 -7.32 17.65
C ARG A 146 -2.31 -7.14 19.15
N ILE A 147 -1.17 -6.69 19.66
CA ILE A 147 -0.97 -6.48 21.10
C ILE A 147 -1.70 -5.24 21.64
N TYR A 148 -2.24 -4.39 20.75
CA TYR A 148 -2.95 -3.15 21.07
C TYR A 148 -4.47 -3.24 20.86
N LEU A 149 -4.95 -4.40 20.37
CA LEU A 149 -6.36 -4.75 20.12
C LEU A 149 -6.91 -5.58 21.29
#